data_AF-A0AA37NWY3-F1
#
_entry.id   AF-A0AA37NWY3-F1
#
_cell.length_a   1.000
_cell.length_b   1.000
_cell.length_c   1.000
_cell.angle_alpha   90.00
_cell.angle_beta   90.00
_cell.angle_gamma   90.00
#
_symmetry.space_group_name_H-M   'P 1'
#
loop_
_entity.id
_entity.type
_entity.pdbx_description
1 polymer ?
#
loop_
_entity_poly.entity_id
_entity_poly.type
_entity_poly.pdbx_seq_one_letter_code
_entity_poly.pdbx_strand_id
1 'polypeptide(L)'
;MAVAQDLPMDLPIIDLDIFLNEPRDSPAVRDECAKAATALITYGALVLHDSRVAESDNTTFLDLLEDYFAQPAEELKKDERPELSYQIGVTLENTEKPKCAVDEPCLQVIKRLDPLERPLDIEGHEPDPKCRFFWRMGENPPYETEFPGLNAPNVVPEAPHIRERWPPTMDKWGTSMKQAVTGLAEMAAVGLGLPVDTFSNAAKYGPHLLAPTASDLVKYGKQDTILAGFHTDLNFLTIHGRSRYPGLHIWARNTGKKISVKIPEGNYLLVQAGKQLEHFTGGLIKAGFHEVVVNEKTLEVIERRKTQYPDRPLVRISSTFFYHLSSDQDITPIPQLVEQAQKVRAEQFNLGKDEGEEVVYKPMKVGQQVQDLVKFFALRDVHLLLGNPVHCCLGVFITVQVVDPRSCETVVLGNQRGNLGDGFSARRTLHPLGLAELDLAGRRLTQRAGPQADASKVLALLGLLPEDLVGGDLGLEVVGQLLVALLGVLPGLFGPPTWLGLAGAEVGDEDELLDRRGCDGGFHKVYCGVTVNGEGLE
;
A
#
# COMPACT_ATOMS: atom_id res chain seq x y z
N MET A 1 -33.16 26.31 2.09
CA MET A 1 -32.10 26.52 1.09
C MET A 1 -31.17 27.59 1.63
N ALA A 2 -30.00 27.18 2.14
CA ALA A 2 -28.98 28.11 2.61
C ALA A 2 -28.17 28.61 1.40
N VAL A 3 -27.85 29.90 1.41
CA VAL A 3 -27.05 30.58 0.40
C VAL A 3 -25.69 29.86 0.30
N ALA A 4 -25.35 29.38 -0.90
CA ALA A 4 -24.06 28.79 -1.19
C ALA A 4 -22.99 29.86 -0.99
N GLN A 5 -22.28 29.83 0.14
CA GLN A 5 -20.98 30.46 0.26
C GLN A 5 -20.02 29.68 -0.63
N ASP A 6 -19.27 30.36 -1.48
CA ASP A 6 -18.24 29.75 -2.31
C ASP A 6 -17.23 29.03 -1.41
N LEU A 7 -17.38 27.70 -1.31
CA LEU A 7 -16.52 26.85 -0.50
C LEU A 7 -15.16 26.73 -1.21
N PRO A 8 -14.02 26.88 -0.50
CA PRO A 8 -12.74 26.53 -1.08
C PRO A 8 -12.76 25.04 -1.48
N MET A 9 -12.50 24.77 -2.76
CA MET A 9 -12.48 23.42 -3.35
C MET A 9 -13.82 22.65 -3.33
N ASP A 10 -14.97 23.32 -3.21
CA ASP A 10 -16.29 22.69 -3.08
C ASP A 10 -16.43 21.76 -1.83
N LEU A 11 -15.53 21.86 -0.84
CA LEU A 11 -15.56 21.06 0.40
C LEU A 11 -15.99 21.89 1.62
N PRO A 12 -16.75 21.32 2.56
CA PRO A 12 -17.03 22.00 3.83
C PRO A 12 -15.76 22.27 4.63
N ILE A 13 -15.62 23.50 5.14
CA ILE A 13 -14.63 23.82 6.18
C ILE A 13 -15.26 23.51 7.53
N ILE A 14 -14.62 22.66 8.32
CA ILE A 14 -14.96 22.35 9.71
C ILE A 14 -14.03 23.12 10.62
N ASP A 15 -14.58 23.87 11.57
CA ASP A 15 -13.81 24.63 12.54
C ASP A 15 -13.65 23.89 13.87
N LEU A 16 -12.46 23.33 14.09
CA LEU A 16 -12.14 22.59 15.31
C LEU A 16 -12.11 23.50 16.55
N ASP A 17 -11.85 24.80 16.39
CA ASP A 17 -11.77 25.73 17.51
C ASP A 17 -13.12 25.88 18.22
N ILE A 18 -14.23 25.74 17.49
CA ILE A 18 -15.58 25.72 18.08
C ILE A 18 -15.68 24.55 19.06
N PHE A 19 -15.27 23.35 18.65
CA PHE A 19 -15.32 22.16 19.49
C PHE A 19 -14.41 22.26 20.71
N LEU A 20 -13.25 22.91 20.59
CA LEU A 20 -12.25 23.02 21.64
C LEU A 20 -12.56 24.11 22.67
N ASN A 21 -13.14 25.23 22.24
CA ASN A 21 -13.24 26.44 23.07
C ASN A 21 -14.65 26.72 23.59
N GLU A 22 -15.69 26.17 22.94
CA GLU A 22 -17.09 26.37 23.36
C GLU A 22 -17.59 25.27 24.31
N PRO A 23 -18.64 25.52 25.10
CA PRO A 23 -19.28 24.49 25.92
C PRO A 23 -19.75 23.30 25.07
N ARG A 24 -19.48 22.08 25.54
CA ARG A 24 -19.74 20.82 24.80
C ARG A 24 -21.21 20.60 24.43
N ASP A 25 -22.13 21.14 25.23
CA ASP A 25 -23.59 21.05 25.05
C ASP A 25 -24.17 22.22 24.23
N SER A 26 -23.33 23.17 23.81
CA SER A 26 -23.77 24.32 23.02
C SER A 26 -24.34 23.90 21.66
N PRO A 27 -25.32 24.67 21.10
CA PRO A 27 -25.78 24.46 19.73
C PRO A 27 -24.64 24.54 18.71
N ALA A 28 -23.69 25.46 18.87
CA ALA A 28 -22.57 25.63 17.96
C ALA A 28 -21.70 24.38 17.85
N VAL A 29 -21.35 23.76 18.98
CA VAL A 29 -20.58 22.50 19.00
C VAL A 29 -21.36 21.37 18.34
N ARG A 30 -22.67 21.24 18.65
CA ARG A 30 -23.51 20.20 18.05
C ARG A 30 -23.63 20.34 16.53
N ASP A 31 -23.84 21.56 16.05
CA ASP A 31 -23.97 21.85 14.63
C ASP A 31 -22.66 21.59 13.88
N GLU A 32 -21.52 21.98 14.46
CA GLU A 32 -20.21 21.77 13.82
C GLU A 32 -19.79 20.29 13.81
N CYS A 33 -20.12 19.52 14.86
CA CYS A 33 -19.95 18.07 14.88
C CYS A 33 -20.83 17.37 13.82
N ALA A 34 -22.10 17.77 13.72
CA ALA A 34 -23.03 17.23 12.71
C ALA A 34 -22.56 17.55 11.28
N LYS A 35 -22.02 18.75 11.07
CA LYS A 35 -21.40 19.17 9.81
C LYS A 35 -20.16 18.35 9.47
N ALA A 36 -19.30 18.04 10.45
CA ALA A 36 -18.14 17.17 10.25
C ALA A 36 -18.53 15.75 9.82
N ALA A 37 -19.49 15.13 10.52
CA ALA A 37 -20.01 13.82 10.16
C ALA A 37 -20.66 13.83 8.77
N THR A 38 -21.51 14.83 8.49
CA THR A 38 -22.16 14.99 7.17
C THR A 38 -21.14 15.18 6.05
N ALA A 39 -20.06 15.93 6.29
CA ALA A 39 -19.01 16.14 5.30
C ALA A 39 -18.29 14.81 4.96
N LEU A 40 -17.94 14.02 5.97
CA LEU A 40 -17.32 12.70 5.76
C LEU A 40 -18.27 11.73 5.05
N ILE A 41 -19.55 11.68 5.41
CA ILE A 41 -20.55 10.82 4.74
C ILE A 41 -20.72 11.24 3.28
N THR A 42 -20.86 12.54 3.03
CA THR A 42 -21.21 13.07 1.71
C THR A 42 -20.01 13.07 0.76
N TYR A 43 -18.88 13.60 1.20
CA TYR A 43 -17.75 13.86 0.32
C TYR A 43 -16.61 12.86 0.51
N GLY A 44 -16.57 12.14 1.65
CA GLY A 44 -15.40 11.35 2.06
C GLY A 44 -14.19 12.22 2.42
N ALA A 45 -14.38 13.54 2.47
CA ALA A 45 -13.33 14.53 2.67
C ALA A 45 -13.89 15.85 3.21
N LEU A 46 -13.02 16.64 3.85
CA LEU A 46 -13.34 17.99 4.34
C LEU A 46 -12.07 18.81 4.51
N VAL A 47 -12.23 20.12 4.69
CA VAL A 47 -11.15 21.01 5.14
C VAL A 47 -11.32 21.22 6.64
N LEU A 48 -10.26 21.02 7.42
CA LEU A 48 -10.24 21.24 8.85
C LEU A 48 -9.48 22.53 9.15
N HIS A 49 -10.07 23.43 9.94
CA HIS A 49 -9.41 24.57 10.55
C HIS A 49 -9.04 24.23 12.00
N ASP A 50 -7.80 24.49 12.40
CA ASP A 50 -7.32 24.31 13.78
C ASP A 50 -6.28 25.40 14.12
N SER A 51 -6.63 26.35 14.98
CA SER A 51 -5.75 27.48 15.34
C SER A 51 -4.40 27.07 15.94
N ARG A 52 -4.27 25.84 16.45
CA ARG A 52 -3.02 25.32 17.05
C ARG A 52 -2.01 24.90 16.00
N VAL A 53 -2.41 24.72 14.75
CA VAL A 53 -1.54 24.34 13.63
C VAL A 53 -0.86 25.58 13.09
N ALA A 54 0.47 25.64 13.13
CA ALA A 54 1.23 26.76 12.60
C ALA A 54 1.76 26.49 11.18
N GLU A 55 1.49 27.41 10.25
CA GLU A 55 2.00 27.31 8.87
C GLU A 55 3.54 27.27 8.79
N SER A 56 4.23 27.94 9.72
CA SER A 56 5.69 27.93 9.83
C SER A 56 6.24 26.54 10.14
N ASP A 57 5.49 25.70 10.87
CA ASP A 57 5.92 24.35 11.23
C ASP A 57 5.85 23.43 10.01
N ASN A 58 4.78 23.53 9.21
CA ASN A 58 4.71 22.85 7.92
C ASN A 58 5.83 23.33 6.98
N THR A 59 6.12 24.64 6.94
CA THR A 59 7.20 25.18 6.11
C THR A 59 8.56 24.59 6.50
N THR A 60 8.87 24.56 7.80
CA THR A 60 10.12 23.99 8.35
C THR A 60 10.22 22.50 8.06
N PHE A 61 9.10 21.78 8.19
CA PHE A 61 9.00 20.37 7.83
C PHE A 61 9.29 20.16 6.34
N LEU A 62 8.63 20.89 5.44
CA LEU A 62 8.85 20.79 4.00
C LEU A 62 10.31 21.09 3.62
N ASP A 63 10.95 22.07 4.25
CA ASP A 63 12.36 22.39 4.00
C ASP A 63 13.29 21.24 4.36
N LEU A 64 13.08 20.63 5.54
CA LEU A 64 13.82 19.46 5.98
C LEU A 64 13.64 18.27 5.02
N LEU A 65 12.41 18.00 4.59
CA LEU A 65 12.13 16.86 3.72
C LEU A 65 12.66 17.08 2.30
N GLU A 66 12.60 18.30 1.78
CA GLU A 66 13.28 18.66 0.53
C GLU A 66 14.80 18.44 0.64
N ASP A 67 15.44 18.87 1.74
CA ASP A 67 16.87 18.64 1.99
C ASP A 67 17.19 17.14 2.01
N TYR A 68 16.37 16.36 2.72
CA TYR A 68 16.56 14.93 2.87
C TYR A 68 16.45 14.18 1.55
N PHE A 69 15.37 14.38 0.79
CA PHE A 69 15.15 13.67 -0.47
C PHE A 69 16.02 14.19 -1.63
N ALA A 70 16.72 15.31 -1.46
CA ALA A 70 17.74 15.78 -2.40
C ALA A 70 19.10 15.10 -2.23
N GLN A 71 19.28 14.26 -1.20
CA GLN A 71 20.50 13.52 -0.98
C GLN A 71 20.74 12.43 -2.05
N PRO A 72 21.99 11.97 -2.23
CA PRO A 72 22.27 10.83 -3.08
C PRO A 72 21.49 9.58 -2.65
N ALA A 73 21.09 8.74 -3.63
CA ALA A 73 20.33 7.53 -3.37
C ALA A 73 21.01 6.58 -2.37
N GLU A 74 22.35 6.52 -2.36
CA GLU A 74 23.12 5.69 -1.41
C GLU A 74 23.00 6.16 0.05
N GLU A 75 22.73 7.44 0.29
CA GLU A 75 22.44 7.92 1.65
C GLU A 75 21.00 7.56 2.05
N LEU A 76 20.05 7.69 1.13
CA LEU A 76 18.65 7.34 1.40
C LEU A 76 18.49 5.84 1.69
N LYS A 77 19.15 4.96 0.91
CA LYS A 77 19.08 3.49 1.08
C LYS A 77 19.41 3.02 2.49
N LYS A 78 20.25 3.74 3.25
CA LYS A 78 20.61 3.40 4.63
C LYS A 78 19.40 3.44 5.58
N ASP A 79 18.38 4.20 5.20
CA ASP A 79 17.16 4.38 5.99
C ASP A 79 16.06 3.38 5.61
N GLU A 80 16.28 2.50 4.62
CA GLU A 80 15.30 1.47 4.22
C GLU A 80 15.22 0.35 5.26
N ARG A 81 14.03 -0.22 5.45
CA ARG A 81 13.82 -1.44 6.26
C ARG A 81 12.98 -2.45 5.48
N PRO A 82 13.52 -3.07 4.40
CA PRO A 82 12.78 -4.03 3.59
C PRO A 82 12.30 -5.25 4.40
N GLU A 83 13.08 -5.67 5.39
CA GLU A 83 12.76 -6.77 6.31
C GLU A 83 11.52 -6.49 7.18
N LEU A 84 11.11 -5.22 7.28
CA LEU A 84 9.89 -4.78 7.94
C LEU A 84 8.80 -4.38 6.93
N SER A 85 8.88 -4.88 5.69
CA SER A 85 7.94 -4.53 4.61
C SER A 85 7.80 -3.02 4.40
N TYR A 86 8.91 -2.28 4.59
CA TYR A 86 8.97 -0.83 4.49
C TYR A 86 7.93 -0.09 5.36
N GLN A 87 7.53 -0.66 6.50
CA GLN A 87 6.58 -0.03 7.42
C GLN A 87 7.22 1.07 8.31
N ILE A 88 8.52 1.32 8.15
CA ILE A 88 9.26 2.37 8.86
C ILE A 88 10.46 2.82 8.02
N GLY A 89 10.92 4.05 8.21
CA GLY A 89 12.04 4.59 7.44
C GLY A 89 11.63 4.90 6.00
N VAL A 90 12.58 4.85 5.06
CA VAL A 90 12.33 5.24 3.67
C VAL A 90 11.92 4.05 2.78
N THR A 91 11.11 4.33 1.79
CA THR A 91 10.83 3.53 0.60
C THR A 91 11.20 4.38 -0.61
N LEU A 92 12.07 3.89 -1.49
CA LEU A 92 12.53 4.65 -2.64
C LEU A 92 11.57 4.58 -3.83
N GLU A 93 11.74 5.54 -4.75
CA GLU A 93 10.98 5.65 -5.99
C GLU A 93 10.92 4.34 -6.79
N ASN A 94 9.79 4.11 -7.45
CA ASN A 94 9.53 2.94 -8.28
C ASN A 94 9.46 1.59 -7.53
N THR A 95 9.25 1.61 -6.21
CA THR A 95 9.04 0.40 -5.40
C THR A 95 7.55 0.05 -5.26
N GLU A 96 6.69 1.05 -5.03
CA GLU A 96 5.25 0.85 -4.85
C GLU A 96 4.52 0.77 -6.20
N LYS A 97 3.73 -0.30 -6.43
CA LYS A 97 2.79 -0.37 -7.57
C LYS A 97 1.37 -0.01 -7.11
N PRO A 98 0.66 0.89 -7.81
CA PRO A 98 -0.69 1.30 -7.41
C PRO A 98 -1.67 0.11 -7.45
N LYS A 99 -2.36 -0.15 -6.33
CA LYS A 99 -3.30 -1.28 -6.20
C LYS A 99 -4.40 -1.25 -7.27
N CYS A 100 -4.99 -0.08 -7.50
CA CYS A 100 -6.11 0.10 -8.41
C CYS A 100 -5.78 -0.13 -9.89
N ALA A 101 -4.51 -0.23 -10.27
CA ALA A 101 -4.12 -0.57 -11.64
C ALA A 101 -4.60 -1.97 -12.06
N VAL A 102 -4.88 -2.86 -11.10
CA VAL A 102 -5.31 -4.24 -11.39
C VAL A 102 -6.34 -4.79 -10.40
N ASP A 103 -6.83 -3.97 -9.45
CA ASP A 103 -7.83 -4.36 -8.46
C ASP A 103 -9.24 -4.18 -9.04
N GLU A 104 -9.92 -5.28 -9.36
CA GLU A 104 -11.23 -5.25 -10.03
C GLU A 104 -12.27 -4.36 -9.32
N PRO A 105 -12.41 -4.38 -7.98
CA PRO A 105 -13.31 -3.45 -7.29
C PRO A 105 -13.00 -1.98 -7.57
N CYS A 106 -11.72 -1.63 -7.67
CA CYS A 106 -11.31 -0.27 -7.99
C CYS A 106 -11.60 0.05 -9.45
N LEU A 107 -11.23 -0.82 -10.40
CA LEU A 107 -11.52 -0.66 -11.83
C LEU A 107 -13.02 -0.46 -12.10
N GLN A 108 -13.87 -1.15 -11.34
CA GLN A 108 -15.33 -0.97 -11.41
C GLN A 108 -15.78 0.42 -10.94
N VAL A 109 -15.13 1.01 -9.94
CA VAL A 109 -15.39 2.41 -9.57
C VAL A 109 -15.04 3.34 -10.73
N ILE A 110 -13.87 3.19 -11.33
CA ILE A 110 -13.41 4.02 -12.44
C ILE A 110 -14.36 3.92 -13.63
N LYS A 111 -14.83 2.71 -13.97
CA LYS A 111 -15.81 2.48 -15.04
C LYS A 111 -17.11 3.27 -14.82
N ARG A 112 -17.55 3.40 -13.57
CA ARG A 112 -18.77 4.15 -13.17
C ARG A 112 -18.59 5.66 -13.13
N LEU A 113 -17.36 6.18 -13.06
CA LEU A 113 -17.11 7.62 -13.14
C LEU A 113 -17.48 8.14 -14.52
N ASP A 114 -18.01 9.37 -14.56
CA ASP A 114 -18.15 10.13 -15.81
C ASP A 114 -16.79 10.15 -16.53
N PRO A 115 -16.74 9.92 -17.85
CA PRO A 115 -15.48 9.90 -18.59
C PRO A 115 -14.56 11.12 -18.37
N LEU A 116 -15.12 12.31 -18.12
CA LEU A 116 -14.35 13.53 -17.84
C LEU A 116 -13.78 13.57 -16.42
N GLU A 117 -14.39 12.81 -15.51
CA GLU A 117 -14.01 12.74 -14.10
C GLU A 117 -13.07 11.56 -13.82
N ARG A 118 -12.72 10.75 -14.83
CA ARG A 118 -11.78 9.65 -14.65
C ARG A 118 -10.37 10.16 -14.27
N PRO A 119 -9.59 9.35 -13.54
CA PRO A 119 -8.18 9.62 -13.32
C PRO A 119 -7.40 9.54 -14.63
N LEU A 120 -6.18 10.08 -14.63
CA LEU A 120 -5.44 10.40 -15.85
C LEU A 120 -5.10 9.18 -16.72
N ASP A 121 -4.62 8.09 -16.13
CA ASP A 121 -4.44 6.79 -16.78
C ASP A 121 -4.21 5.70 -15.72
N ILE A 122 -4.78 4.51 -15.92
CA ILE A 122 -4.73 3.38 -14.97
C ILE A 122 -4.23 2.11 -15.66
N GLU A 123 -4.14 2.12 -16.99
CA GLU A 123 -3.57 1.01 -17.77
C GLU A 123 -2.03 1.05 -17.72
N GLY A 124 -1.45 2.19 -17.32
CA GLY A 124 -0.03 2.34 -16.99
C GLY A 124 0.34 1.62 -15.69
N HIS A 125 0.85 0.40 -15.81
CA HIS A 125 1.31 -0.44 -14.69
C HIS A 125 2.67 -0.04 -14.08
N GLU A 126 3.17 1.15 -14.41
CA GLU A 126 4.46 1.60 -13.93
C GLU A 126 4.41 1.88 -12.43
N PRO A 127 5.44 1.46 -11.67
CA PRO A 127 5.58 1.84 -10.27
C PRO A 127 5.50 3.37 -10.08
N ASP A 128 4.94 3.80 -8.96
CA ASP A 128 4.80 5.23 -8.66
C ASP A 128 6.20 5.87 -8.53
N PRO A 129 6.51 6.97 -9.24
CA PRO A 129 7.78 7.68 -9.15
C PRO A 129 7.81 8.59 -7.91
N LYS A 130 7.64 7.98 -6.74
CA LYS A 130 7.63 8.64 -5.44
C LYS A 130 8.42 7.83 -4.42
N CYS A 131 9.20 8.54 -3.61
CA CYS A 131 9.69 8.01 -2.35
C CYS A 131 8.65 8.25 -1.25
N ARG A 132 8.72 7.48 -0.18
CA ARG A 132 7.93 7.66 1.04
C ARG A 132 8.84 7.52 2.25
N PHE A 133 8.62 8.30 3.29
CA PHE A 133 9.26 8.06 4.58
C PHE A 133 8.19 7.88 5.65
N PHE A 134 8.28 6.82 6.45
CA PHE A 134 7.43 6.61 7.61
C PHE A 134 8.13 6.97 8.91
N TRP A 135 7.48 7.86 9.66
CA TRP A 135 7.84 8.25 11.01
C TRP A 135 6.66 7.97 11.95
N ARG A 136 6.85 7.04 12.87
CA ARG A 136 5.87 6.58 13.85
C ARG A 136 5.61 7.67 14.89
N MET A 137 4.33 7.95 15.12
CA MET A 137 3.78 8.93 16.06
C MET A 137 2.81 8.28 17.09
N GLY A 138 2.74 6.95 17.05
CA GLY A 138 2.01 6.12 17.99
C GLY A 138 2.73 5.94 19.32
N GLU A 139 1.95 5.77 20.39
CA GLU A 139 2.47 5.42 21.71
C GLU A 139 2.52 3.90 21.86
N ASN A 140 3.38 3.38 22.73
CA ASN A 140 3.40 1.96 23.01
C ASN A 140 2.19 1.57 23.86
N PRO A 141 1.43 0.52 23.48
CA PRO A 141 0.38 0.01 24.33
C PRO A 141 0.95 -0.52 25.67
N PRO A 142 0.17 -0.49 26.76
CA PRO A 142 0.56 -1.06 28.05
C PRO A 142 0.47 -2.60 28.07
N TYR A 143 0.31 -3.24 26.91
CA TYR A 143 0.16 -4.67 26.69
C TYR A 143 1.03 -5.11 25.51
N GLU A 144 1.31 -6.41 25.43
CA GLU A 144 2.01 -6.99 24.28
C GLU A 144 1.05 -7.06 23.09
N THR A 145 1.43 -6.43 21.97
CA THR A 145 0.62 -6.40 20.74
C THR A 145 0.81 -7.68 19.94
N GLU A 146 -0.25 -8.16 19.30
CA GLU A 146 -0.20 -9.27 18.33
C GLU A 146 0.49 -8.85 17.02
N PHE A 147 0.76 -7.55 16.83
CA PHE A 147 1.30 -6.98 15.60
C PHE A 147 2.61 -6.21 15.84
N PRO A 148 3.68 -6.85 16.36
CA PRO A 148 4.93 -6.15 16.70
C PRO A 148 5.63 -5.53 15.49
N GLY A 149 5.50 -6.14 14.30
CA GLY A 149 6.09 -5.62 13.06
C GLY A 149 5.53 -4.27 12.61
N LEU A 150 4.33 -3.90 13.05
CA LEU A 150 3.71 -2.59 12.75
C LEU A 150 4.14 -1.48 13.73
N ASN A 151 4.99 -1.81 14.71
CA ASN A 151 5.38 -0.91 15.81
C ASN A 151 6.91 -0.72 15.92
N ALA A 152 7.62 -0.89 14.81
CA ALA A 152 9.08 -0.72 14.77
C ALA A 152 9.53 0.68 15.21
N PRO A 153 10.75 0.82 15.78
CA PRO A 153 11.30 2.11 16.18
C PRO A 153 11.64 2.98 14.97
N ASN A 154 11.52 4.29 15.14
CA ASN A 154 11.84 5.27 14.10
C ASN A 154 13.30 5.19 13.63
N VAL A 155 13.49 5.43 12.33
CA VAL A 155 14.80 5.58 11.69
C VAL A 155 15.14 7.06 11.62
N VAL A 156 16.36 7.44 12.01
CA VAL A 156 16.86 8.82 11.94
C VAL A 156 17.97 8.88 10.89
N PRO A 157 17.84 9.72 9.85
CA PRO A 157 18.88 9.88 8.83
C PRO A 157 20.23 10.27 9.43
N GLU A 158 21.31 9.69 8.89
CA GLU A 158 22.66 9.88 9.46
C GLU A 158 23.34 11.19 9.03
N ALA A 159 22.89 11.79 7.93
CA ALA A 159 23.54 12.94 7.33
C ALA A 159 23.67 14.12 8.32
N PRO A 160 24.89 14.65 8.57
CA PRO A 160 25.13 15.61 9.66
C PRO A 160 24.27 16.87 9.63
N HIS A 161 23.91 17.36 8.43
CA HIS A 161 23.11 18.57 8.24
C HIS A 161 21.59 18.35 8.43
N ILE A 162 21.16 17.09 8.61
CA ILE A 162 19.76 16.67 8.76
C ILE A 162 19.52 16.03 10.13
N ARG A 163 20.43 15.15 10.58
CA ARG A 163 20.27 14.27 11.74
C ARG A 163 19.73 14.97 12.99
N GLU A 164 20.30 16.10 13.37
CA GLU A 164 19.91 16.84 14.58
C GLU A 164 18.55 17.55 14.44
N ARG A 165 18.21 18.00 13.23
CA ARG A 165 16.94 18.67 12.92
C ARG A 165 15.78 17.69 12.80
N TRP A 166 16.07 16.42 12.50
CA TRP A 166 15.07 15.46 12.06
C TRP A 166 14.02 15.13 13.12
N PRO A 167 14.34 14.46 14.26
CA PRO A 167 13.34 14.15 15.28
C PRO A 167 12.49 15.37 15.74
N PRO A 168 13.09 16.52 16.13
CA PRO A 168 12.27 17.63 16.63
C PRO A 168 11.33 18.21 15.57
N THR A 169 11.72 18.22 14.29
CA THR A 169 10.87 18.73 13.21
C THR A 169 9.75 17.74 12.87
N MET A 170 10.09 16.45 12.76
CA MET A 170 9.12 15.38 12.49
C MET A 170 8.09 15.27 13.63
N ASP A 171 8.55 15.27 14.88
CA ASP A 171 7.70 15.14 16.05
C ASP A 171 6.78 16.35 16.25
N LYS A 172 7.30 17.56 16.06
CA LYS A 172 6.51 18.80 16.17
C LYS A 172 5.36 18.79 15.16
N TRP A 173 5.67 18.60 13.89
CA TRP A 173 4.66 18.62 12.84
C TRP A 173 3.69 17.44 12.95
N GLY A 174 4.22 16.24 13.21
CA GLY A 174 3.41 15.04 13.42
C GLY A 174 2.46 15.16 14.61
N THR A 175 2.88 15.80 15.70
CA THR A 175 2.02 16.03 16.87
C THR A 175 0.88 17.00 16.55
N SER A 176 1.16 18.10 15.84
CA SER A 176 0.11 19.02 15.38
C SER A 176 -0.93 18.30 14.52
N MET A 177 -0.50 17.48 13.56
CA MET A 177 -1.41 16.70 12.71
C MET A 177 -2.21 15.67 13.52
N LYS A 178 -1.55 14.92 14.41
CA LYS A 178 -2.19 13.91 15.29
C LYS A 178 -3.27 14.56 16.17
N GLN A 179 -2.98 15.72 16.76
CA GLN A 179 -3.93 16.43 17.62
C GLN A 179 -5.14 16.96 16.85
N ALA A 180 -4.92 17.54 15.65
CA ALA A 180 -6.00 18.04 14.80
C ALA A 180 -6.94 16.91 14.37
N VAL A 181 -6.38 15.81 13.84
CA VAL A 181 -7.19 14.67 13.36
C VAL A 181 -7.85 13.89 14.51
N THR A 182 -7.24 13.85 15.71
CA THR A 182 -7.89 13.30 16.91
C THR A 182 -9.13 14.10 17.28
N GLY A 183 -9.03 15.43 17.30
CA GLY A 183 -10.18 16.31 17.57
C GLY A 183 -11.29 16.14 16.54
N LEU A 184 -10.94 16.01 15.25
CA LEU A 184 -11.93 15.72 14.21
C LEU A 184 -12.59 14.34 14.38
N ALA A 185 -11.83 13.32 14.79
CA ALA A 185 -12.40 12.00 15.06
C ALA A 185 -13.44 12.07 16.19
N GLU A 186 -13.17 12.85 17.25
CA GLU A 186 -14.13 13.10 18.33
C GLU A 186 -15.38 13.87 17.86
N MET A 187 -15.21 14.92 17.04
CA MET A 187 -16.31 15.65 16.43
C MET A 187 -17.18 14.73 15.55
N ALA A 188 -16.55 13.89 14.74
CA ALA A 188 -17.24 12.93 13.89
C ALA A 188 -18.03 11.90 14.72
N ALA A 189 -17.46 11.40 15.82
CA ALA A 189 -18.19 10.50 16.73
C ALA A 189 -19.45 11.17 17.27
N VAL A 190 -19.34 12.40 17.79
CA VAL A 190 -20.51 13.17 18.28
C VAL A 190 -21.54 13.41 17.17
N GLY A 191 -21.10 13.80 15.98
CA GLY A 191 -21.97 14.05 14.83
C GLY A 191 -22.70 12.79 14.33
N LEU A 192 -22.14 11.62 14.57
CA LEU A 192 -22.74 10.31 14.28
C LEU A 192 -23.63 9.77 15.42
N GLY A 193 -23.81 10.53 16.50
CA GLY A 193 -24.58 10.11 17.67
C GLY A 193 -23.87 9.03 18.51
N LEU A 194 -22.54 9.02 18.50
CA LEU A 194 -21.71 8.15 19.33
C LEU A 194 -21.13 8.91 20.54
N PRO A 195 -20.68 8.20 21.59
CA PRO A 195 -19.82 8.78 22.61
C PRO A 195 -18.60 9.45 21.96
N VAL A 196 -18.23 10.63 22.46
CA VAL A 196 -17.16 11.49 21.91
C VAL A 196 -15.83 10.76 21.73
N ASP A 197 -15.52 9.83 22.64
CA ASP A 197 -14.26 9.11 22.72
C ASP A 197 -14.27 7.78 21.94
N THR A 198 -15.36 7.44 21.25
CA THR A 198 -15.51 6.15 20.55
C THR A 198 -14.35 5.88 19.59
N PHE A 199 -14.00 6.86 18.75
CA PHE A 199 -12.94 6.70 17.76
C PHE A 199 -11.56 7.01 18.32
N SER A 200 -11.41 8.02 19.18
CA SER A 200 -10.12 8.36 19.77
C SER A 200 -9.61 7.27 20.73
N ASN A 201 -10.49 6.59 21.46
CA ASN A 201 -10.11 5.42 22.27
C ASN A 201 -9.65 4.25 21.39
N ALA A 202 -10.39 3.94 20.32
CA ALA A 202 -10.02 2.89 19.37
C ALA A 202 -8.65 3.17 18.71
N ALA A 203 -8.33 4.46 18.49
CA ALA A 203 -7.08 4.92 17.90
C ALA A 203 -5.93 5.16 18.88
N LYS A 204 -6.17 5.09 20.20
CA LYS A 204 -5.20 5.51 21.23
C LYS A 204 -3.80 4.92 21.06
N TYR A 205 -3.70 3.64 20.71
CA TYR A 205 -2.44 2.92 20.49
C TYR A 205 -2.23 2.58 19.02
N GLY A 206 -2.87 3.33 18.12
CA GLY A 206 -2.64 3.25 16.69
C GLY A 206 -1.17 3.56 16.37
N PRO A 207 -0.56 2.87 15.38
CA PRO A 207 0.82 3.13 15.01
C PRO A 207 1.06 4.57 14.55
N HIS A 208 0.02 5.25 14.01
CA HIS A 208 0.00 6.63 13.52
C HIS A 208 1.26 7.05 12.75
N LEU A 209 1.17 7.21 11.44
CA LEU A 209 2.35 7.42 10.62
C LEU A 209 2.36 8.84 10.06
N LEU A 210 3.34 9.65 10.43
CA LEU A 210 3.72 10.79 9.61
C LEU A 210 4.47 10.22 8.40
N ALA A 211 3.90 10.45 7.22
CA ALA A 211 4.20 9.71 6.01
C ALA A 211 4.50 10.62 4.81
N PRO A 212 5.49 11.52 4.89
CA PRO A 212 5.82 12.38 3.76
C PRO A 212 6.16 11.55 2.52
N THR A 213 5.54 11.90 1.40
CA THR A 213 5.90 11.37 0.09
C THR A 213 6.62 12.43 -0.72
N ALA A 214 7.62 12.01 -1.48
CA ALA A 214 8.49 12.89 -2.24
C ALA A 214 8.59 12.45 -3.69
N SER A 215 8.50 13.39 -4.62
CA SER A 215 8.80 13.16 -6.03
C SER A 215 9.80 14.19 -6.52
N ASP A 216 10.87 13.71 -7.16
CA ASP A 216 11.87 14.56 -7.81
C ASP A 216 11.28 15.17 -9.08
N LEU A 217 11.03 16.49 -9.07
CA LEU A 217 10.45 17.20 -10.21
C LEU A 217 11.49 17.55 -11.29
N VAL A 218 12.79 17.34 -11.04
CA VAL A 218 13.81 17.37 -12.10
C VAL A 218 13.64 16.14 -13.00
N LYS A 219 13.40 14.97 -12.39
CA LYS A 219 13.19 13.71 -13.11
C LYS A 219 11.76 13.55 -13.65
N TYR A 220 10.77 13.85 -12.81
CA TYR A 220 9.36 13.49 -13.03
C TYR A 220 8.45 14.73 -13.19
N GLY A 221 9.01 15.91 -13.43
CA GLY A 221 8.25 17.17 -13.54
C GLY A 221 7.60 17.43 -14.90
N LYS A 222 7.41 16.42 -15.75
CA LYS A 222 6.74 16.56 -17.05
C LYS A 222 5.22 16.57 -16.85
N GLN A 223 4.51 17.41 -17.62
CA GLN A 223 3.04 17.40 -17.62
C GLN A 223 2.48 16.00 -17.78
N ASP A 224 1.38 15.74 -17.07
CA ASP A 224 0.63 14.48 -17.10
C ASP A 224 1.40 13.27 -16.55
N THR A 225 2.52 13.51 -15.87
CA THR A 225 3.19 12.45 -15.08
C THR A 225 2.35 12.14 -13.84
N ILE A 226 2.00 10.86 -13.66
CA ILE A 226 1.34 10.34 -12.46
C ILE A 226 2.41 10.10 -11.41
N LEU A 227 2.40 10.91 -10.35
CA LEU A 227 3.34 10.80 -9.22
C LEU A 227 2.83 9.83 -8.15
N ALA A 228 1.51 9.68 -8.04
CA ALA A 228 0.86 8.64 -7.25
C ALA A 228 -0.45 8.27 -7.92
N GLY A 229 -0.60 7.00 -8.31
CA GLY A 229 -1.79 6.50 -8.99
C GLY A 229 -3.08 6.63 -8.16
N PHE A 230 -4.22 6.51 -8.84
CA PHE A 230 -5.54 6.55 -8.21
C PHE A 230 -5.70 5.47 -7.13
N HIS A 231 -5.99 5.83 -5.88
CA HIS A 231 -6.18 4.88 -4.79
C HIS A 231 -7.02 5.43 -3.63
N THR A 232 -7.33 4.57 -2.66
CA THR A 232 -7.82 4.93 -1.33
C THR A 232 -6.78 4.61 -0.27
N ASP A 233 -6.80 5.37 0.81
CA ASP A 233 -5.98 5.08 1.98
C ASP A 233 -6.55 3.96 2.86
N LEU A 234 -5.66 3.20 3.51
CA LEU A 234 -6.00 2.06 4.35
C LEU A 234 -6.43 2.48 5.77
N ASN A 235 -5.82 3.51 6.32
CA ASN A 235 -5.98 3.98 7.71
C ASN A 235 -7.39 4.53 8.02
N PHE A 236 -7.58 5.11 9.21
CA PHE A 236 -8.87 5.63 9.66
C PHE A 236 -9.18 6.99 9.02
N LEU A 237 -8.29 7.95 9.22
CA LEU A 237 -8.35 9.28 8.62
C LEU A 237 -6.96 9.67 8.11
N THR A 238 -6.88 10.22 6.91
CA THR A 238 -5.65 10.79 6.36
C THR A 238 -5.74 12.30 6.39
N ILE A 239 -4.73 12.96 6.94
CA ILE A 239 -4.66 14.42 7.03
C ILE A 239 -3.45 14.94 6.26
N HIS A 240 -3.64 16.02 5.51
CA HIS A 240 -2.61 16.64 4.68
C HIS A 240 -2.40 18.10 5.03
N GLY A 241 -1.14 18.47 5.20
CA GLY A 241 -0.68 19.86 5.19
C GLY A 241 -0.58 20.40 3.77
N ARG A 242 -0.48 21.73 3.66
CA ARG A 242 -0.30 22.40 2.36
C ARG A 242 1.02 21.97 1.71
N SER A 243 0.96 21.52 0.45
CA SER A 243 2.16 21.27 -0.37
C SER A 243 2.55 22.53 -1.14
N ARG A 244 3.85 22.72 -1.41
CA ARG A 244 4.37 23.81 -2.24
C ARG A 244 4.00 23.65 -3.71
N TYR A 245 3.93 22.42 -4.19
CA TYR A 245 3.64 22.10 -5.58
C TYR A 245 2.25 21.43 -5.66
N PRO A 246 1.30 22.03 -6.40
CA PRO A 246 -0.02 21.44 -6.59
C PRO A 246 0.07 20.14 -7.40
N GLY A 247 -1.05 19.42 -7.48
CA GLY A 247 -1.13 18.16 -8.23
C GLY A 247 -2.03 17.11 -7.60
N LEU A 248 -2.44 17.30 -6.35
CA LEU A 248 -3.38 16.40 -5.67
C LEU A 248 -4.79 16.60 -6.23
N HIS A 249 -5.39 15.50 -6.68
CA HIS A 249 -6.81 15.39 -7.00
C HIS A 249 -7.49 14.41 -6.06
N ILE A 250 -8.70 14.74 -5.62
CA ILE A 250 -9.56 13.85 -4.83
C ILE A 250 -10.92 13.71 -5.51
N TRP A 251 -11.67 12.66 -5.17
CA TRP A 251 -13.01 12.45 -5.70
C TRP A 251 -14.06 12.53 -4.62
N ALA A 252 -15.03 13.43 -4.81
CA ALA A 252 -16.16 13.56 -3.91
C ALA A 252 -17.05 12.31 -3.97
N ARG A 253 -17.30 11.68 -2.82
CA ARG A 253 -18.06 10.41 -2.75
C ARG A 253 -19.51 10.52 -3.22
N ASN A 254 -20.14 11.67 -3.08
CA ASN A 254 -21.54 11.91 -3.47
C ASN A 254 -21.78 11.97 -4.99
N THR A 255 -20.77 12.35 -5.77
CA THR A 255 -20.92 12.70 -7.19
C THR A 255 -19.89 12.02 -8.08
N GLY A 256 -18.74 11.60 -7.54
CA GLY A 256 -17.60 11.18 -8.34
C GLY A 256 -16.88 12.33 -9.03
N LYS A 257 -17.19 13.60 -8.70
CA LYS A 257 -16.51 14.76 -9.27
C LYS A 257 -15.07 14.83 -8.77
N LYS A 258 -14.13 15.02 -9.69
CA LYS A 258 -12.72 15.27 -9.41
C LYS A 258 -12.54 16.70 -8.90
N ILE A 259 -11.91 16.82 -7.74
CA ILE A 259 -11.62 18.08 -7.07
C ILE A 259 -10.10 18.29 -7.11
N SER A 260 -9.66 19.40 -7.71
CA SER A 260 -8.27 19.85 -7.59
C SER A 260 -8.06 20.50 -6.23
N VAL A 261 -7.23 19.87 -5.40
CA VAL A 261 -7.01 20.33 -4.03
C VAL A 261 -6.16 21.61 -4.02
N LYS A 262 -6.71 22.64 -3.40
CA LYS A 262 -6.09 23.90 -3.01
C LYS A 262 -6.43 24.23 -1.55
N ILE A 263 -5.63 23.70 -0.62
CA ILE A 263 -5.77 24.01 0.81
C ILE A 263 -5.57 25.52 1.03
N PRO A 264 -6.48 26.21 1.75
CA PRO A 264 -6.30 27.62 2.08
C PRO A 264 -4.99 27.89 2.83
N GLU A 265 -4.49 29.12 2.76
CA GLU A 265 -3.30 29.53 3.51
C GLU A 265 -3.59 29.63 5.01
N GLY A 266 -2.55 29.55 5.85
CA GLY A 266 -2.68 29.51 7.29
C GLY A 266 -2.97 28.11 7.83
N ASN A 267 -3.97 28.00 8.71
CA ASN A 267 -4.12 26.89 9.66
C ASN A 267 -5.15 25.86 9.20
N TYR A 268 -5.12 25.51 7.92
CA TYR A 268 -6.06 24.60 7.29
C TYR A 268 -5.38 23.31 6.85
N LEU A 269 -6.10 22.21 6.99
CA LEU A 269 -5.66 20.86 6.63
C LEU A 269 -6.74 20.20 5.78
N LEU A 270 -6.35 19.38 4.80
CA LEU A 270 -7.29 18.50 4.10
C LEU A 270 -7.39 17.20 4.90
N VAL A 271 -8.59 16.70 5.15
CA VAL A 271 -8.80 15.37 5.74
C VAL A 271 -9.64 14.51 4.82
N GLN A 272 -9.23 13.25 4.61
CA GLN A 272 -9.99 12.23 3.89
C GLN A 272 -10.25 11.00 4.76
N ALA A 273 -11.41 10.36 4.54
CA ALA A 273 -11.72 9.07 5.14
C ALA A 273 -10.88 7.96 4.52
N GLY A 274 -10.36 7.05 5.34
CA GLY A 274 -9.69 5.84 4.88
C GLY A 274 -10.52 4.57 5.12
N LYS A 275 -9.97 3.42 4.75
CA LYS A 275 -10.68 2.13 4.77
C LYS A 275 -11.01 1.61 6.16
N GLN A 276 -10.26 1.99 7.20
CA GLN A 276 -10.66 1.65 8.57
C GLN A 276 -11.95 2.36 8.96
N LEU A 277 -12.10 3.66 8.68
CA LEU A 277 -13.35 4.37 8.98
C LEU A 277 -14.52 3.82 8.15
N GLU A 278 -14.27 3.49 6.88
CA GLU A 278 -15.28 2.84 6.04
C GLU A 278 -15.76 1.52 6.64
N HIS A 279 -14.84 0.67 7.08
CA HIS A 279 -15.18 -0.60 7.72
C HIS A 279 -15.93 -0.38 9.04
N PHE A 280 -15.42 0.49 9.91
CA PHE A 280 -15.95 0.67 11.26
C PHE A 280 -17.37 1.25 11.25
N THR A 281 -17.71 2.03 10.21
CA THR A 281 -19.04 2.61 10.01
C THR A 281 -19.98 1.74 9.16
N GLY A 282 -19.57 0.52 8.80
CA GLY A 282 -20.38 -0.35 7.93
C GLY A 282 -20.59 0.23 6.53
N GLY A 283 -19.66 1.06 6.07
CA GLY A 283 -19.71 1.73 4.78
C GLY A 283 -20.61 2.95 4.73
N LEU A 284 -21.09 3.50 5.86
CA LEU A 284 -21.79 4.79 5.90
C LEU A 284 -20.87 5.93 5.42
N ILE A 285 -19.62 5.95 5.90
CA ILE A 285 -18.58 6.84 5.40
C ILE A 285 -17.72 6.02 4.44
N LYS A 286 -17.51 6.49 3.21
CA LYS A 286 -16.67 5.78 2.22
C LYS A 286 -15.27 6.35 2.18
N ALA A 287 -14.27 5.49 2.00
CA ALA A 287 -12.89 5.92 1.82
C ALA A 287 -12.77 6.80 0.56
N GLY A 288 -12.07 7.92 0.71
CA GLY A 288 -11.85 8.91 -0.34
C GLY A 288 -10.83 8.41 -1.37
N PHE A 289 -11.16 8.55 -2.65
CA PHE A 289 -10.19 8.32 -3.72
C PHE A 289 -9.36 9.56 -3.97
N HIS A 290 -8.10 9.36 -4.36
CA HIS A 290 -7.19 10.43 -4.73
C HIS A 290 -6.06 9.95 -5.65
N GLU A 291 -5.46 10.90 -6.37
CA GLU A 291 -4.27 10.71 -7.21
C GLU A 291 -3.40 11.96 -7.13
N VAL A 292 -2.15 11.84 -7.54
CA VAL A 292 -1.26 12.99 -7.70
C VAL A 292 -0.68 12.99 -9.10
N VAL A 293 -0.84 14.10 -9.81
CA VAL A 293 -0.31 14.30 -11.16
C VAL A 293 0.45 15.63 -11.26
N VAL A 294 1.37 15.72 -12.22
CA VAL A 294 1.96 16.99 -12.64
C VAL A 294 1.00 17.68 -13.60
N ASN A 295 0.37 18.78 -13.15
CA ASN A 295 -0.53 19.57 -13.98
C ASN A 295 0.10 20.93 -14.35
N GLU A 296 -0.61 21.73 -15.14
CA GLU A 296 -0.15 23.06 -15.59
C GLU A 296 0.28 23.96 -14.41
N LYS A 297 -0.49 23.96 -13.31
CA LYS A 297 -0.13 24.73 -12.11
C LYS A 297 1.15 24.21 -11.46
N THR A 298 1.40 22.91 -11.51
CA THR A 298 2.67 22.34 -11.03
C THR A 298 3.85 22.92 -11.82
N LEU A 299 3.73 22.99 -13.15
CA LEU A 299 4.76 23.57 -14.03
C LEU A 299 4.98 25.05 -13.76
N GLU A 300 3.91 25.83 -13.60
CA GLU A 300 4.00 27.25 -13.23
C GLU A 300 4.77 27.45 -11.91
N VAL A 301 4.52 26.60 -10.91
CA VAL A 301 5.24 26.64 -9.63
C VAL A 301 6.70 26.23 -9.81
N ILE A 302 7.00 25.23 -10.63
CA ILE A 302 8.39 24.81 -10.94
C ILE A 302 9.18 26.00 -11.51
N GLU A 303 8.67 26.65 -12.56
CA GLU A 303 9.37 27.76 -13.21
C GLU A 303 9.53 28.97 -12.28
N ARG A 304 8.49 29.28 -11.48
CA ARG A 304 8.57 30.33 -10.46
C ARG A 304 9.64 30.01 -9.41
N ARG A 305 9.71 28.78 -8.93
CA ARG A 305 10.67 28.38 -7.88
C ARG A 305 12.11 28.32 -8.38
N LYS A 306 12.36 27.87 -9.61
CA LYS A 306 13.69 27.96 -10.24
C LYS A 306 14.24 29.40 -10.23
N THR A 307 13.36 30.38 -10.40
CA THR A 307 13.74 31.80 -10.42
C THR A 307 13.90 32.38 -9.02
N GLN A 308 12.96 32.10 -8.10
CA GLN A 308 12.91 32.72 -6.77
C GLN A 308 13.83 32.04 -5.74
N TYR A 309 14.07 30.74 -5.90
CA TYR A 309 14.81 29.90 -4.96
C TYR A 309 15.74 28.93 -5.71
N PRO A 310 16.71 29.45 -6.49
CA PRO A 310 17.55 28.63 -7.38
C PRO A 310 18.36 27.56 -6.63
N ASP A 311 18.68 27.80 -5.35
CA ASP A 311 19.47 26.88 -4.52
C ASP A 311 18.62 25.83 -3.78
N ARG A 312 17.28 25.88 -3.91
CA ARG A 312 16.39 24.91 -3.25
C ARG A 312 16.10 23.71 -4.15
N PRO A 313 16.04 22.49 -3.59
CA PRO A 313 15.65 21.32 -4.36
C PRO A 313 14.26 21.44 -5.00
N LEU A 314 14.13 20.93 -6.22
CA LEU A 314 12.84 20.77 -6.90
C LEU A 314 12.22 19.43 -6.52
N VAL A 315 11.89 19.26 -5.24
CA VAL A 315 11.25 18.05 -4.73
C VAL A 315 9.84 18.40 -4.28
N ARG A 316 8.83 17.72 -4.85
CA ARG A 316 7.45 17.85 -4.37
C ARG A 316 7.29 16.99 -3.13
N ILE A 317 7.01 17.62 -1.99
CA ILE A 317 6.65 16.92 -0.75
C ILE A 317 5.14 16.97 -0.53
N SER A 318 4.53 15.81 -0.31
CA SER A 318 3.19 15.70 0.31
C SER A 318 3.36 15.61 1.81
N SER A 319 2.76 16.52 2.56
CA SER A 319 2.79 16.55 4.02
C SER A 319 1.64 15.68 4.56
N THR A 320 1.79 14.36 4.50
CA THR A 320 0.71 13.41 4.80
C THR A 320 0.89 12.76 6.17
N PHE A 321 -0.20 12.58 6.92
CA PHE A 321 -0.24 11.79 8.14
C PHE A 321 -1.41 10.81 8.12
N PHE A 322 -1.13 9.55 8.45
CA PHE A 322 -2.09 8.46 8.52
C PHE A 322 -2.49 8.17 9.97
N TYR A 323 -3.69 8.62 10.34
CA TYR A 323 -4.28 8.31 11.63
C TYR A 323 -4.90 6.91 11.59
N HIS A 324 -4.36 5.99 12.39
CA HIS A 324 -4.76 4.59 12.42
C HIS A 324 -5.53 4.27 13.70
N LEU A 325 -6.40 3.28 13.63
CA LEU A 325 -6.86 2.56 14.82
C LEU A 325 -5.72 1.70 15.42
N SER A 326 -5.85 1.33 16.69
CA SER A 326 -4.89 0.42 17.36
C SER A 326 -4.85 -0.93 16.62
N SER A 327 -3.67 -1.51 16.39
CA SER A 327 -3.57 -2.75 15.62
C SER A 327 -4.36 -3.91 16.25
N ASP A 328 -4.42 -3.95 17.58
CA ASP A 328 -5.16 -4.97 18.34
C ASP A 328 -6.67 -4.68 18.44
N GLN A 329 -7.15 -3.53 17.97
CA GLN A 329 -8.56 -3.17 17.98
C GLN A 329 -9.34 -4.07 17.02
N ASP A 330 -10.47 -4.60 17.49
CA ASP A 330 -11.47 -5.21 16.63
C ASP A 330 -12.23 -4.12 15.86
N ILE A 331 -12.12 -4.15 14.53
CA ILE A 331 -12.84 -3.24 13.64
C ILE A 331 -14.20 -3.86 13.27
N THR A 332 -15.09 -3.91 14.23
CA THR A 332 -16.45 -4.44 14.04
C THR A 332 -17.40 -3.31 13.62
N PRO A 333 -18.14 -3.43 12.50
CA PRO A 333 -19.08 -2.40 12.09
C PRO A 333 -20.09 -2.05 13.19
N ILE A 334 -20.22 -0.76 13.49
CA ILE A 334 -21.10 -0.28 14.55
C ILE A 334 -22.56 -0.44 14.09
N PRO A 335 -23.42 -1.20 14.79
CA PRO A 335 -24.76 -1.56 14.29
C PRO A 335 -25.63 -0.36 13.89
N GLN A 336 -25.68 0.68 14.73
CA GLN A 336 -26.48 1.88 14.43
C GLN A 336 -26.00 2.62 13.17
N LEU A 337 -24.71 2.52 12.82
CA LEU A 337 -24.16 3.13 11.61
C LEU A 337 -24.38 2.26 10.37
N VAL A 338 -24.37 0.94 10.53
CA VAL A 338 -24.77 0.00 9.47
C VAL A 338 -26.22 0.27 9.04
N GLU A 339 -27.14 0.42 10.00
CA GLU A 339 -28.53 0.76 9.70
C GLU A 339 -28.67 2.10 8.97
N GLN A 340 -27.86 3.10 9.34
CA GLN A 340 -27.80 4.37 8.62
C GLN A 340 -27.24 4.21 7.21
N ALA A 341 -26.18 3.41 7.03
CA ALA A 341 -25.57 3.12 5.73
C ALA A 341 -26.61 2.52 4.76
N GLN A 342 -27.40 1.56 5.24
CA GLN A 342 -28.47 0.93 4.46
C GLN A 342 -29.54 1.94 4.00
N LYS A 343 -29.93 2.86 4.89
CA LYS A 343 -30.89 3.93 4.57
C LYS A 343 -30.33 4.87 3.50
N VAL A 344 -29.11 5.37 3.70
CA VAL A 344 -28.44 6.28 2.74
C VAL A 344 -28.30 5.61 1.38
N ARG A 345 -27.87 4.35 1.34
CA ARG A 345 -27.74 3.58 0.10
C ARG A 345 -29.07 3.40 -0.63
N ALA A 346 -30.15 3.08 0.11
CA ALA A 346 -31.49 2.98 -0.46
C ALA A 346 -31.98 4.33 -1.02
N GLU A 347 -31.69 5.44 -0.34
CA GLU A 347 -31.98 6.79 -0.84
C GLU A 347 -31.19 7.10 -2.12
N GLN A 348 -29.89 6.81 -2.17
CA GLN A 348 -29.08 7.00 -3.39
C GLN A 348 -29.57 6.13 -4.55
N PHE A 349 -29.95 4.87 -4.28
CA PHE A 349 -30.55 3.98 -5.28
C PHE A 349 -31.86 4.55 -5.84
N ASN A 350 -32.73 5.09 -4.97
CA ASN A 350 -33.98 5.74 -5.39
C ASN A 350 -33.74 7.01 -6.22
N LEU A 351 -32.59 7.66 -6.05
CA LEU A 351 -32.14 8.78 -6.88
C LEU A 351 -31.44 8.33 -8.18
N GLY A 352 -31.39 7.03 -8.45
CA GLY A 352 -30.79 6.44 -9.65
C GLY A 352 -29.27 6.39 -9.63
N LYS A 353 -28.63 6.54 -8.45
CA LYS A 353 -27.17 6.42 -8.33
C LYS A 353 -26.76 4.98 -8.11
N ASP A 354 -25.71 4.57 -8.82
CA ASP A 354 -25.07 3.27 -8.66
C ASP A 354 -23.86 3.38 -7.74
N GLU A 355 -23.96 2.79 -6.55
CA GLU A 355 -22.87 2.71 -5.58
C GLU A 355 -22.02 1.43 -5.72
N GLY A 356 -22.23 0.63 -6.77
CA GLY A 356 -21.60 -0.66 -6.98
C GLY A 356 -22.22 -1.77 -6.11
N GLU A 357 -21.55 -2.92 -6.03
CA GLU A 357 -22.02 -4.05 -5.23
C GLU A 357 -22.04 -3.74 -3.73
N GLU A 358 -22.93 -4.40 -3.00
CA GLU A 358 -22.99 -4.26 -1.55
C GLU A 358 -21.83 -5.02 -0.91
N VAL A 359 -21.08 -4.34 -0.04
CA VAL A 359 -19.91 -4.89 0.63
C VAL A 359 -20.30 -5.33 2.03
N VAL A 360 -20.00 -6.59 2.36
CA VAL A 360 -20.15 -7.11 3.72
C VAL A 360 -18.85 -6.86 4.49
N TYR A 361 -18.89 -5.93 5.44
CA TYR A 361 -17.77 -5.63 6.32
C TYR A 361 -17.74 -6.64 7.48
N LYS A 362 -16.85 -7.63 7.41
CA LYS A 362 -16.71 -8.68 8.43
C LYS A 362 -15.80 -8.22 9.58
N PRO A 363 -16.15 -8.50 10.85
CA PRO A 363 -15.26 -8.25 11.97
C PRO A 363 -13.86 -8.86 11.75
N MET A 364 -12.83 -8.07 12.04
CA MET A 364 -11.43 -8.48 12.02
C MET A 364 -10.62 -7.57 12.94
N LYS A 365 -9.35 -7.91 13.19
CA LYS A 365 -8.42 -6.96 13.83
C LYS A 365 -7.89 -5.95 12.83
N VAL A 366 -7.64 -4.73 13.27
CA VAL A 366 -7.04 -3.68 12.45
C VAL A 366 -5.68 -4.11 11.91
N GLY A 367 -4.83 -4.73 12.75
CA GLY A 367 -3.52 -5.22 12.34
C GLY A 367 -3.61 -6.31 11.26
N GLN A 368 -4.64 -7.16 11.33
CA GLN A 368 -4.92 -8.16 10.29
C GLN A 368 -5.29 -7.48 8.97
N GLN A 369 -6.18 -6.48 9.00
CA GLN A 369 -6.54 -5.69 7.82
C GLN A 369 -5.30 -5.04 7.16
N VAL A 370 -4.38 -4.50 7.96
CA VAL A 370 -3.13 -3.90 7.47
C VAL A 370 -2.23 -4.97 6.86
N GLN A 371 -2.00 -6.09 7.55
CA GLN A 371 -1.13 -7.17 7.07
C GLN A 371 -1.64 -7.80 5.77
N ASP A 372 -2.95 -8.03 5.65
CA ASP A 372 -3.54 -8.61 4.43
C ASP A 372 -3.32 -7.70 3.22
N LEU A 373 -3.34 -6.37 3.42
CA LEU A 373 -3.01 -5.43 2.36
C LEU A 373 -1.51 -5.34 2.07
N VAL A 374 -0.66 -5.36 3.11
CA VAL A 374 0.81 -5.35 2.93
C VAL A 374 1.28 -6.59 2.16
N LYS A 375 0.71 -7.77 2.47
CA LYS A 375 0.97 -9.01 1.71
C LYS A 375 0.59 -8.86 0.24
N PHE A 376 -0.52 -8.18 -0.07
CA PHE A 376 -0.92 -7.92 -1.47
C PHE A 376 0.10 -7.07 -2.23
N PHE A 377 0.80 -6.16 -1.56
CA PHE A 377 1.89 -5.38 -2.16
C PHE A 377 3.20 -6.19 -2.27
N ALA A 378 3.53 -7.03 -1.28
CA ALA A 378 4.76 -7.82 -1.25
C ALA A 378 4.75 -9.03 -2.22
N LEU A 379 3.59 -9.62 -2.51
CA LEU A 379 3.45 -10.84 -3.33
C LEU A 379 3.56 -10.63 -4.86
N ARG A 380 4.18 -9.56 -5.33
CA ARG A 380 4.19 -9.19 -6.78
C ARG A 380 5.50 -9.37 -7.52
N ASP A 381 6.54 -9.89 -6.88
CA ASP A 381 7.76 -10.32 -7.57
C ASP A 381 7.63 -11.80 -7.98
N VAL A 382 6.92 -12.03 -9.09
CA VAL A 382 6.93 -13.31 -9.81
C VAL A 382 7.71 -13.10 -11.10
N HIS A 383 8.88 -13.73 -11.23
CA HIS A 383 9.67 -13.72 -12.46
C HIS A 383 9.33 -14.95 -13.30
N LEU A 384 8.75 -14.71 -14.48
CA LEU A 384 8.64 -15.69 -15.56
C LEU A 384 9.85 -15.51 -16.49
N LEU A 385 10.78 -16.46 -16.48
CA LEU A 385 11.90 -16.50 -17.43
C LEU A 385 11.47 -17.33 -18.65
N LEU A 386 11.24 -16.66 -19.79
CA LEU A 386 11.10 -17.30 -21.09
C LEU A 386 12.43 -17.19 -21.86
N GLY A 387 13.07 -18.32 -22.16
CA GLY A 387 14.25 -18.39 -23.01
C GLY A 387 13.92 -18.91 -24.41
N ASN A 388 14.49 -18.24 -25.43
CA ASN A 388 14.66 -18.55 -26.88
C ASN A 388 13.69 -19.57 -27.55
N PRO A 389 13.05 -19.27 -28.71
CA PRO A 389 11.86 -19.94 -29.22
C PRO A 389 12.11 -21.27 -29.95
N VAL A 390 13.15 -22.02 -29.58
CA VAL A 390 13.41 -23.36 -30.14
C VAL A 390 13.19 -24.47 -29.09
N HIS A 391 13.16 -24.13 -27.79
CA HIS A 391 12.85 -25.07 -26.71
C HIS A 391 12.11 -24.35 -25.57
N CYS A 392 10.77 -24.47 -25.51
CA CYS A 392 9.96 -23.74 -24.52
C CYS A 392 10.11 -24.35 -23.11
N CYS A 393 10.71 -23.59 -22.19
CA CYS A 393 10.72 -23.84 -20.74
C CYS A 393 9.71 -22.91 -20.05
N LEU A 394 8.95 -23.41 -19.07
CA LEU A 394 8.12 -22.59 -18.18
C LEU A 394 8.59 -22.77 -16.73
N GLY A 395 9.25 -21.76 -16.17
CA GLY A 395 9.54 -21.66 -14.75
C GLY A 395 8.55 -20.74 -14.06
N VAL A 396 7.91 -21.21 -12.99
CA VAL A 396 7.12 -20.36 -12.09
C VAL A 396 7.88 -20.25 -10.78
N PHE A 397 8.38 -19.05 -10.49
CA PHE A 397 9.07 -18.74 -9.24
C PHE A 397 8.18 -17.82 -8.42
N ILE A 398 7.89 -18.21 -7.18
CA ILE A 398 7.20 -17.35 -6.22
C ILE A 398 8.22 -16.99 -5.16
N THR A 399 8.69 -15.74 -5.17
CA THR A 399 9.56 -15.23 -4.11
C THR A 399 8.70 -14.82 -2.93
N VAL A 400 8.82 -15.54 -1.81
CA VAL A 400 8.15 -15.16 -0.55
C VAL A 400 9.16 -14.36 0.29
N GLN A 401 8.92 -13.06 0.45
CA GLN A 401 9.89 -12.12 1.05
C GLN A 401 9.99 -12.14 2.60
N VAL A 402 9.21 -12.96 3.32
CA VAL A 402 9.21 -12.93 4.80
C VAL A 402 9.34 -14.32 5.41
N VAL A 403 10.39 -14.49 6.22
CA VAL A 403 10.60 -15.63 7.13
C VAL A 403 10.57 -15.09 8.56
N ASP A 404 9.69 -15.59 9.41
CA ASP A 404 9.79 -15.38 10.87
C ASP A 404 10.74 -16.45 11.45
N PRO A 405 11.92 -16.08 11.98
CA PRO A 405 12.86 -17.05 12.54
C PRO A 405 12.35 -17.75 13.80
N ARG A 406 11.33 -17.21 14.47
CA ARG A 406 10.82 -17.70 15.76
C ARG A 406 9.71 -18.74 15.64
N SER A 407 9.19 -18.99 14.43
CA SER A 407 8.18 -20.01 14.16
C SER A 407 8.75 -21.37 13.72
N CYS A 408 10.06 -21.58 13.80
CA CYS A 408 10.69 -22.85 13.43
C CYS A 408 10.77 -23.83 14.62
N GLU A 409 9.87 -24.81 14.69
CA GLU A 409 10.08 -26.02 15.50
C GLU A 409 10.82 -27.11 14.70
N THR A 410 11.89 -27.66 15.28
CA THR A 410 12.65 -28.77 14.71
C THR A 410 11.91 -30.09 14.93
N VAL A 411 10.99 -30.43 14.02
CA VAL A 411 10.33 -31.75 14.06
C VAL A 411 11.20 -32.80 13.35
N VAL A 412 11.76 -33.75 14.11
CA VAL A 412 12.44 -34.94 13.58
C VAL A 412 11.37 -35.96 13.16
N LEU A 413 10.93 -35.91 11.90
CA LEU A 413 10.01 -36.89 11.33
C LEU A 413 10.79 -37.93 10.51
N GLY A 414 10.78 -39.18 10.97
CA GLY A 414 11.31 -40.32 10.23
C GLY A 414 10.56 -40.55 8.90
N ASN A 415 11.26 -41.17 7.94
CA ASN A 415 10.79 -41.45 6.58
C ASN A 415 9.40 -42.13 6.55
N GLN A 416 8.35 -41.37 6.31
CA GLN A 416 7.04 -41.92 5.96
C GLN A 416 6.88 -41.96 4.44
N ARG A 417 6.66 -43.17 3.90
CA ARG A 417 6.12 -43.39 2.55
C ARG A 417 4.62 -43.62 2.69
N GLY A 418 3.79 -42.69 2.22
CA GLY A 418 2.37 -42.94 1.98
C GLY A 418 2.16 -43.42 0.55
N ASN A 419 1.54 -44.59 0.37
CA ASN A 419 1.14 -45.08 -0.95
C ASN A 419 -0.32 -44.65 -1.19
N LEU A 420 -0.56 -43.75 -2.15
CA LEU A 420 -1.89 -43.14 -2.40
C LEU A 420 -2.61 -43.74 -3.62
N GLY A 421 -2.30 -44.99 -3.96
CA GLY A 421 -2.91 -45.74 -5.06
C GLY A 421 -2.09 -45.70 -6.35
N ASP A 422 -2.42 -46.58 -7.29
CA ASP A 422 -1.57 -47.01 -8.43
C ASP A 422 -1.19 -45.91 -9.46
N GLY A 423 -1.65 -44.67 -9.27
CA GLY A 423 -1.31 -43.50 -10.09
C GLY A 423 -0.48 -42.42 -9.41
N PHE A 424 -0.14 -42.55 -8.12
CA PHE A 424 0.56 -41.51 -7.37
C PHE A 424 1.60 -42.08 -6.39
N SER A 425 2.84 -41.62 -6.53
CA SER A 425 3.88 -41.84 -5.50
C SER A 425 4.54 -40.52 -5.13
N ALA A 426 4.59 -40.22 -3.83
CA ALA A 426 5.37 -39.12 -3.28
C ALA A 426 6.63 -39.68 -2.61
N ARG A 427 7.80 -39.13 -2.91
CA ARG A 427 9.05 -39.41 -2.16
C ARG A 427 9.55 -38.13 -1.52
N ARG A 428 9.90 -38.26 -0.24
CA ARG A 428 10.67 -37.26 0.50
C ARG A 428 12.12 -37.75 0.55
N THR A 429 13.08 -36.92 0.13
CA THR A 429 14.50 -37.29 0.13
C THR A 429 15.26 -36.24 0.94
N LEU A 430 16.01 -36.68 1.95
CA LEU A 430 16.94 -35.85 2.73
C LEU A 430 18.36 -36.33 2.42
N HIS A 431 19.24 -35.44 1.98
CA HIS A 431 20.66 -35.74 1.82
C HIS A 431 21.39 -35.53 3.15
N PRO A 432 22.13 -36.52 3.68
CA PRO A 432 23.11 -36.29 4.73
C PRO A 432 24.47 -35.96 4.08
N LEU A 433 25.26 -35.07 4.70
CA LEU A 433 26.70 -34.77 4.58
C LEU A 433 26.87 -33.25 4.71
N GLY A 434 27.75 -32.63 5.49
CA GLY A 434 28.89 -33.06 6.28
C GLY A 434 29.86 -31.88 6.38
N LEU A 435 29.85 -31.17 7.53
CA LEU A 435 30.85 -30.19 8.03
C LEU A 435 31.62 -29.33 7.00
N ALA A 436 30.97 -28.27 6.49
CA ALA A 436 31.47 -26.89 6.37
C ALA A 436 30.45 -26.09 5.54
N GLU A 437 30.03 -24.92 6.07
CA GLU A 437 28.97 -24.04 5.54
C GLU A 437 27.53 -24.56 5.68
N LEU A 438 26.75 -23.87 6.51
CA LEU A 438 25.35 -24.16 6.81
C LEU A 438 24.45 -23.78 5.63
N ASP A 439 24.06 -24.78 4.83
CA ASP A 439 22.87 -24.70 3.97
C ASP A 439 21.63 -25.07 4.80
N LEU A 440 20.89 -24.05 5.24
CA LEU A 440 19.66 -24.18 6.02
C LEU A 440 18.44 -23.76 5.19
N ALA A 441 18.19 -24.35 4.01
CA ALA A 441 16.84 -24.35 3.42
C ALA A 441 16.68 -25.39 2.31
N GLY A 442 16.08 -26.55 2.61
CA GLY A 442 15.77 -27.50 1.54
C GLY A 442 14.89 -28.67 1.95
N ARG A 443 13.57 -28.52 1.85
CA ARG A 443 12.63 -29.65 1.80
C ARG A 443 12.04 -29.72 0.39
N ARG A 444 12.55 -30.62 -0.44
CA ARG A 444 12.01 -30.86 -1.80
C ARG A 444 10.87 -31.87 -1.75
N LEU A 445 9.67 -31.46 -2.18
CA LEU A 445 8.54 -32.36 -2.42
C LEU A 445 8.49 -32.67 -3.92
N THR A 446 8.56 -33.95 -4.29
CA THR A 446 8.48 -34.37 -5.69
C THR A 446 7.19 -35.16 -5.89
N GLN A 447 6.25 -34.63 -6.68
CA GLN A 447 5.05 -35.34 -7.10
C GLN A 447 5.17 -35.72 -8.58
N ARG A 448 5.10 -37.01 -8.88
CA ARG A 448 5.00 -37.49 -10.27
C ARG A 448 3.54 -37.79 -10.58
N ALA A 449 3.00 -37.06 -11.55
CA ALA A 449 1.69 -37.34 -12.12
C ALA A 449 1.86 -38.08 -13.44
N GLY A 450 1.19 -39.22 -13.60
CA GLY A 450 1.14 -39.94 -14.89
C GLY A 450 0.24 -39.23 -15.92
N PRO A 451 0.24 -39.67 -17.19
CA PRO A 451 -0.49 -39.04 -18.30
C PRO A 451 -2.04 -39.05 -18.17
N GLN A 452 -2.60 -39.54 -17.07
CA GLN A 452 -4.04 -39.55 -16.77
C GLN A 452 -4.41 -38.71 -15.53
N ALA A 453 -3.51 -37.87 -15.04
CA ALA A 453 -3.79 -37.03 -13.89
C ALA A 453 -4.82 -35.93 -14.23
N ASP A 454 -5.85 -35.84 -13.39
CA ASP A 454 -6.90 -34.84 -13.48
C ASP A 454 -6.48 -33.56 -12.74
N ALA A 455 -6.51 -32.41 -13.41
CA ALA A 455 -6.10 -31.11 -12.87
C ALA A 455 -6.88 -30.72 -11.59
N SER A 456 -8.13 -31.15 -11.49
CA SER A 456 -9.00 -30.95 -10.32
C SER A 456 -8.45 -31.63 -9.07
N LYS A 457 -7.78 -32.78 -9.25
CA LYS A 457 -7.16 -33.55 -8.16
C LYS A 457 -5.83 -32.98 -7.72
N VAL A 458 -5.09 -32.33 -8.62
CA VAL A 458 -3.85 -31.59 -8.30
C VAL A 458 -4.18 -30.34 -7.48
N LEU A 459 -5.23 -29.60 -7.86
CA LEU A 459 -5.74 -28.44 -7.11
C LEU A 459 -6.27 -28.82 -5.72
N ALA A 460 -6.99 -29.93 -5.61
CA ALA A 460 -7.40 -30.47 -4.31
C ALA A 460 -6.19 -30.84 -3.42
N LEU A 461 -5.08 -31.28 -4.02
CA LEU A 461 -3.86 -31.63 -3.29
C LEU A 461 -3.10 -30.39 -2.80
N LEU A 462 -3.10 -29.30 -3.58
CA LEU A 462 -2.58 -27.99 -3.16
C LEU A 462 -3.42 -27.40 -2.02
N GLY A 463 -4.74 -27.61 -2.04
CA GLY A 463 -5.65 -27.23 -0.96
C GLY A 463 -5.59 -28.13 0.29
N LEU A 464 -4.90 -29.27 0.21
CA LEU A 464 -4.65 -30.19 1.34
C LEU A 464 -3.24 -30.03 1.93
N LEU A 465 -2.45 -29.07 1.43
CA LEU A 465 -1.13 -28.75 2.00
C LEU A 465 -1.35 -28.18 3.43
N PRO A 466 -0.65 -28.70 4.45
CA PRO A 466 -0.78 -28.17 5.82
C PRO A 466 -0.37 -26.70 5.89
N GLU A 467 -0.94 -25.94 6.84
CA GLU A 467 -0.52 -24.57 7.20
C GLU A 467 1.00 -24.50 7.52
N ASP A 468 1.61 -25.63 7.82
CA ASP A 468 3.02 -25.84 8.18
C ASP A 468 4.02 -25.73 7.00
N LEU A 469 3.56 -25.43 5.78
CA LEU A 469 4.41 -25.21 4.59
C LEU A 469 4.84 -23.75 4.37
N VAL A 470 4.50 -22.85 5.29
CA VAL A 470 5.01 -21.48 5.30
C VAL A 470 6.53 -21.50 5.54
N GLY A 471 7.31 -21.02 4.57
CA GLY A 471 8.76 -20.87 4.66
C GLY A 471 9.62 -21.94 3.97
N GLY A 472 9.10 -22.65 2.96
CA GLY A 472 9.91 -23.54 2.11
C GLY A 472 9.71 -23.30 0.60
N ASP A 473 10.74 -23.60 -0.20
CA ASP A 473 10.65 -23.58 -1.65
C ASP A 473 9.80 -24.76 -2.17
N LEU A 474 8.71 -24.44 -2.88
CA LEU A 474 7.85 -25.44 -3.51
C LEU A 474 8.22 -25.60 -5.00
N GLY A 475 8.81 -26.73 -5.35
CA GLY A 475 9.02 -27.12 -6.75
C GLY A 475 7.91 -28.06 -7.23
N LEU A 476 7.11 -27.64 -8.21
CA LEU A 476 6.10 -28.48 -8.86
C LEU A 476 6.64 -29.05 -10.18
N GLU A 477 6.65 -30.37 -10.34
CA GLU A 477 7.06 -31.06 -11.57
C GLU A 477 5.83 -31.68 -12.23
N VAL A 478 5.39 -31.13 -13.37
CA VAL A 478 4.21 -31.62 -14.11
C VAL A 478 4.67 -32.18 -15.45
N VAL A 479 4.28 -33.42 -15.76
CA VAL A 479 4.64 -34.11 -17.01
C VAL A 479 3.37 -34.41 -17.83
N GLY A 480 3.35 -33.98 -19.09
CA GLY A 480 2.29 -34.31 -20.06
C GLY A 480 1.34 -33.16 -20.43
N GLN A 481 0.24 -33.48 -21.14
CA GLN A 481 -0.76 -32.54 -21.72
C GLN A 481 -1.45 -31.57 -20.73
N LEU A 482 -1.10 -31.63 -19.44
CA LEU A 482 -1.63 -30.78 -18.38
C LEU A 482 -1.27 -29.29 -18.52
N LEU A 483 -0.25 -28.94 -19.32
CA LEU A 483 0.24 -27.56 -19.46
C LEU A 483 -0.82 -26.61 -20.07
N VAL A 484 -1.58 -27.09 -21.06
CA VAL A 484 -2.61 -26.28 -21.75
C VAL A 484 -3.81 -26.01 -20.82
N ALA A 485 -4.16 -26.97 -19.97
CA ALA A 485 -5.21 -26.80 -18.97
C ALA A 485 -4.78 -25.88 -17.81
N LEU A 486 -3.51 -25.94 -17.38
CA LEU A 486 -2.96 -25.02 -16.37
C LEU A 486 -2.87 -23.58 -16.88
N LEU A 487 -2.44 -23.37 -18.13
CA LEU A 487 -2.33 -22.06 -18.76
C LEU A 487 -3.69 -21.38 -19.01
N GLY A 488 -4.78 -22.15 -19.14
CA GLY A 488 -6.14 -21.62 -19.24
C GLY A 488 -6.76 -21.17 -17.91
N VAL A 489 -6.23 -21.64 -16.78
CA VAL A 489 -6.78 -21.34 -15.43
C VAL A 489 -5.96 -20.26 -14.70
N LEU A 490 -4.66 -20.14 -14.99
CA LEU A 490 -3.78 -19.11 -14.43
C LEU A 490 -4.26 -17.66 -14.59
N PRO A 491 -4.91 -17.24 -15.70
CA PRO A 491 -5.44 -15.87 -15.83
C PRO A 491 -6.56 -15.55 -14.84
N GLY A 492 -7.26 -16.57 -14.32
CA GLY A 492 -8.32 -16.40 -13.32
C GLY A 492 -7.80 -16.21 -11.88
N LEU A 493 -6.52 -16.51 -11.63
CA LEU A 493 -5.88 -16.35 -10.31
C LEU A 493 -4.91 -15.17 -10.25
N PHE A 494 -4.34 -14.73 -11.38
CA PHE A 494 -3.23 -13.76 -11.39
C PHE A 494 -3.26 -12.69 -12.51
N GLY A 495 -4.36 -12.56 -13.28
CA GLY A 495 -4.47 -11.58 -14.37
C GLY A 495 -3.70 -11.96 -15.65
N PRO A 496 -3.86 -11.22 -16.77
CA PRO A 496 -3.31 -11.63 -18.06
C PRO A 496 -1.78 -11.37 -18.15
N PRO A 497 -1.01 -12.26 -18.79
CA PRO A 497 0.42 -12.05 -19.02
C PRO A 497 0.64 -10.99 -20.12
N THR A 498 1.42 -9.95 -19.82
CA THR A 498 1.90 -8.99 -20.82
C THR A 498 3.00 -9.63 -21.66
N TRP A 499 2.71 -9.87 -22.94
CA TRP A 499 3.72 -10.28 -23.93
C TRP A 499 4.51 -9.06 -24.39
N LEU A 500 5.82 -9.05 -24.18
CA LEU A 500 6.75 -8.11 -24.82
C LEU A 500 7.85 -8.92 -25.52
N GLY A 501 7.68 -9.09 -26.83
CA GLY A 501 8.71 -9.61 -27.70
C GLY A 501 9.69 -8.50 -28.07
N LEU A 502 10.98 -8.72 -27.83
CA LEU A 502 12.06 -8.00 -28.48
C LEU A 502 13.04 -9.02 -29.07
N ALA A 503 13.05 -9.06 -30.40
CA ALA A 503 14.06 -9.71 -31.21
C ALA A 503 15.24 -8.75 -31.41
N GLY A 504 16.47 -9.25 -31.31
CA GLY A 504 17.68 -8.53 -31.71
C GLY A 504 18.88 -8.85 -30.81
N ALA A 505 19.74 -9.75 -31.29
CA ALA A 505 21.00 -10.13 -30.67
C ALA A 505 22.18 -9.64 -31.54
N GLU A 506 23.24 -9.16 -30.89
CA GLU A 506 24.68 -9.21 -31.24
C GLU A 506 25.40 -8.54 -30.04
N VAL A 507 26.46 -9.08 -29.43
CA VAL A 507 27.85 -9.23 -29.92
C VAL A 507 28.58 -10.26 -29.04
N GLY A 508 29.47 -11.08 -29.60
CA GLY A 508 30.42 -11.92 -28.85
C GLY A 508 31.87 -11.39 -28.89
N ASP A 509 32.79 -12.08 -28.22
CA ASP A 509 34.09 -12.45 -28.82
C ASP A 509 34.68 -13.73 -28.16
N GLU A 510 35.46 -14.48 -28.94
CA GLU A 510 35.67 -15.93 -28.90
C GLU A 510 36.90 -16.45 -28.09
N ASP A 511 37.61 -15.62 -27.32
CA ASP A 511 39.00 -15.93 -26.91
C ASP A 511 39.28 -16.46 -25.48
N GLU A 512 38.29 -16.99 -24.73
CA GLU A 512 38.54 -17.52 -23.36
C GLU A 512 38.19 -19.00 -23.14
N LEU A 513 37.96 -19.78 -24.20
CA LEU A 513 37.50 -21.17 -24.07
C LEU A 513 38.61 -22.24 -23.91
N LEU A 514 39.89 -21.90 -23.68
CA LEU A 514 40.98 -22.91 -23.76
C LEU A 514 42.09 -22.91 -22.69
N ASP A 515 42.01 -22.16 -21.59
CA ASP A 515 43.17 -21.98 -20.69
C ASP A 515 43.16 -22.74 -19.34
N ARG A 516 42.01 -23.18 -18.80
CA ARG A 516 41.94 -23.93 -17.52
C ARG A 516 42.63 -23.26 -16.29
N ARG A 517 42.78 -21.94 -16.23
CA ARG A 517 43.08 -21.26 -14.94
C ARG A 517 41.80 -21.06 -14.13
N GLY A 518 41.85 -21.54 -12.89
CA GLY A 518 40.75 -21.47 -11.92
C GLY A 518 40.40 -20.03 -11.58
N CYS A 519 39.10 -19.75 -11.54
CA CYS A 519 38.55 -18.53 -10.96
C CYS A 519 38.23 -18.79 -9.49
N ASP A 520 39.08 -18.34 -8.59
CA ASP A 520 38.70 -18.07 -7.20
C ASP A 520 37.82 -16.82 -7.20
N GLY A 521 36.52 -17.02 -7.40
CA GLY A 521 35.49 -16.00 -7.30
C GLY A 521 34.25 -16.62 -6.67
N GLY A 522 33.88 -16.17 -5.48
CA GLY A 522 32.69 -16.66 -4.77
C GLY A 522 31.42 -16.42 -5.58
N PHE A 523 30.65 -17.49 -5.81
CA PHE A 523 29.34 -17.42 -6.45
C PHE A 523 28.25 -17.21 -5.37
N HIS A 524 27.46 -16.15 -5.48
CA HIS A 524 26.31 -15.85 -4.60
C HIS A 524 24.96 -16.37 -5.12
N LYS A 525 24.94 -17.24 -6.14
CA LYS A 525 23.70 -17.85 -6.65
C LYS A 525 23.93 -19.29 -7.04
N VAL A 526 23.20 -20.21 -6.40
CA VAL A 526 23.09 -21.61 -6.82
C VAL A 526 21.96 -21.71 -7.84
N TYR A 527 22.28 -22.13 -9.06
CA TYR A 527 21.29 -22.42 -10.08
C TYR A 527 21.04 -23.93 -10.12
N CYS A 528 19.78 -24.34 -10.03
CA CYS A 528 19.39 -25.74 -10.23
C CYS A 528 18.52 -25.83 -11.49
N GLY A 529 19.06 -26.44 -12.55
CA GLY A 529 18.38 -26.63 -13.83
C GLY A 529 17.73 -28.01 -13.93
N VAL A 530 16.58 -28.08 -14.62
CA VAL A 530 15.94 -29.35 -15.01
C VAL A 530 15.90 -29.42 -16.54
N THR A 531 16.30 -30.58 -17.08
CA THR A 531 16.32 -30.90 -18.51
C THR A 531 15.04 -31.65 -18.90
N VAL A 532 14.40 -31.25 -20.00
CA VAL A 532 13.31 -32.01 -20.63
C VAL A 532 13.71 -32.35 -22.06
N ASN A 533 13.59 -33.62 -22.45
CA ASN A 533 13.88 -34.09 -23.80
C ASN A 533 12.57 -34.10 -24.63
N GLY A 534 12.58 -33.39 -25.76
CA GLY A 534 11.41 -33.13 -26.60
C GLY A 534 11.39 -33.96 -27.89
N GLU A 535 11.77 -35.24 -27.87
CA GLU A 535 11.56 -36.09 -29.03
C GLU A 535 10.08 -36.52 -29.12
N GLY A 536 9.41 -36.12 -30.20
CA GLY A 536 8.13 -36.71 -30.64
C GLY A 536 6.86 -35.85 -30.56
N LEU A 537 6.96 -34.53 -30.68
CA LEU A 537 5.79 -33.67 -30.89
C LEU A 537 5.69 -33.28 -32.39
N GLU A 538 4.90 -34.04 -33.15
CA GLU A 538 4.25 -33.56 -34.39
C GLU A 538 2.93 -32.85 -34.06
#